data_AF-A0A2N2IKS8-F1
#
_entry.id   AF-A0A2N2IKS8-F1
#
_cell.length_a   1.000
_cell.length_b   1.000
_cell.length_c   1.000
_cell.angle_alpha   90.00
_cell.angle_beta   90.00
_cell.angle_gamma   90.00
#
_symmetry.space_group_name_H-M   'P 1'
#
loop_
_entity.id
_entity.type
_entity.pdbx_description
1 polymer ?
#
loop_
_entity_poly.entity_id
_entity_poly.type
_entity_poly.pdbx_seq_one_letter_code
_entity_poly.pdbx_strand_id
1 'polypeptide(L)'
;MAQIQDIQAEQKACASMIEKARALQNTAKTDDKATTMPADMKKFFDDRGLSYDTKGNDTKHNKDEWDFNLKSLTNYQEQIGSKTQTLMVYLQDFIGQHNSFLQGANTAISNANQVLTNIARGQ
;
A
#
# COMPACT_ATOMS: atom_id res chain seq x y z
N MET A 1 8.79 1.42 -9.37
CA MET A 1 7.84 2.56 -9.20
C MET A 1 6.40 2.14 -9.38
N ALA A 2 6.01 1.42 -10.45
CA ALA A 2 4.65 0.90 -10.65
C ALA A 2 4.09 0.17 -9.41
N GLN A 3 4.86 -0.76 -8.83
CA GLN A 3 4.47 -1.50 -7.61
C GLN A 3 4.18 -0.59 -6.39
N ILE A 4 4.84 0.57 -6.28
CA ILE A 4 4.59 1.53 -5.19
C ILE A 4 3.33 2.34 -5.47
N GLN A 5 3.07 2.67 -6.73
CA GLN A 5 1.83 3.35 -7.12
C GLN A 5 0.62 2.43 -6.92
N ASP A 6 0.75 1.16 -7.31
CA ASP A 6 -0.29 0.15 -7.12
C ASP A 6 -0.60 -0.06 -5.64
N ILE A 7 0.44 -0.16 -4.80
CA ILE A 7 0.23 -0.36 -3.36
C ILE A 7 -0.36 0.88 -2.66
N GLN A 8 -0.02 2.09 -3.14
CA GLN A 8 -0.64 3.34 -2.65
C GLN A 8 -2.10 3.46 -3.09
N ALA A 9 -2.42 3.08 -4.33
CA ALA A 9 -3.80 3.01 -4.81
C ALA A 9 -4.62 2.01 -3.99
N GLU A 10 -4.02 0.87 -3.67
CA GLU A 10 -4.62 -0.17 -2.84
C GLU A 10 -4.89 0.32 -1.40
N GLN A 11 -3.93 1.02 -0.77
CA GLN A 11 -4.15 1.65 0.54
C GLN A 11 -5.32 2.64 0.53
N LYS A 12 -5.41 3.47 -0.51
CA LYS A 12 -6.49 4.44 -0.66
C LYS A 12 -7.85 3.75 -0.85
N ALA A 13 -7.90 2.69 -1.64
CA ALA A 13 -9.10 1.90 -1.84
C ALA A 13 -9.58 1.26 -0.52
N CYS A 14 -8.67 0.63 0.22
CA CYS A 14 -8.97 0.04 1.52
C CYS A 14 -9.46 1.10 2.54
N ALA A 15 -8.83 2.27 2.59
CA ALA A 15 -9.26 3.37 3.47
C ALA A 15 -10.69 3.82 3.16
N SER A 16 -11.03 3.97 1.87
CA SER A 16 -12.40 4.31 1.45
C SER A 16 -13.42 3.24 1.86
N MET A 17 -13.06 1.95 1.78
CA MET A 17 -13.94 0.87 2.23
C MET A 17 -14.16 0.89 3.74
N ILE A 18 -13.12 1.19 4.53
CA ILE A 18 -13.25 1.35 5.99
C ILE A 18 -14.18 2.51 6.34
N GLU A 19 -14.04 3.66 5.68
CA GLU A 19 -14.92 4.81 5.90
C GLU A 19 -16.39 4.48 5.59
N LYS A 20 -16.64 3.84 4.43
CA LYS A 20 -17.99 3.38 4.04
C LYS A 20 -18.55 2.39 5.05
N ALA A 21 -17.77 1.40 5.49
CA ALA A 21 -18.20 0.39 6.46
C ALA A 21 -18.52 1.03 7.83
N ARG A 22 -17.74 2.03 8.28
CA ARG A 22 -18.03 2.79 9.50
C ARG A 22 -19.35 3.57 9.40
N ALA A 23 -19.62 4.19 8.25
CA ALA A 23 -20.89 4.89 8.03
C ALA A 23 -22.08 3.93 8.10
N LEU A 24 -22.01 2.79 7.39
CA LEU A 24 -23.06 1.77 7.38
C LEU A 24 -23.29 1.16 8.77
N GLN A 25 -22.20 0.93 9.52
CA GLN A 25 -22.28 0.48 10.89
C GLN A 25 -22.99 1.51 11.79
N ASN A 26 -22.67 2.79 11.66
CA ASN A 26 -23.29 3.84 12.46
C ASN A 26 -24.79 3.96 12.15
N THR A 27 -25.18 3.89 10.88
CA THR A 27 -26.61 3.80 10.51
C THR A 27 -27.27 2.57 11.12
N ALA A 28 -26.61 1.41 11.08
CA ALA A 28 -27.17 0.20 11.69
C ALA A 28 -27.35 0.32 13.21
N LYS A 29 -26.45 1.03 13.89
CA LYS A 29 -26.55 1.36 15.32
C LYS A 29 -27.70 2.33 15.62
N THR A 30 -27.87 3.37 14.79
CA THR A 30 -28.86 4.43 15.02
C THR A 30 -30.28 3.98 14.70
N ASP A 31 -30.46 3.24 13.61
CA ASP A 31 -31.78 2.82 13.13
C ASP A 31 -32.23 1.48 13.73
N ASP A 32 -31.39 0.86 14.57
CA ASP A 32 -31.54 -0.49 15.15
C ASP A 32 -31.92 -1.54 14.10
N LYS A 33 -31.33 -1.40 12.90
CA LYS A 33 -31.64 -2.21 11.72
C LYS A 33 -30.37 -2.54 10.95
N ALA A 34 -30.32 -3.74 10.37
CA ALA A 34 -29.21 -4.14 9.53
C ALA A 34 -29.12 -3.27 8.25
N THR A 35 -27.90 -2.92 7.85
CA THR A 35 -27.63 -2.16 6.63
C THR A 35 -26.96 -3.04 5.58
N THR A 36 -27.26 -2.78 4.31
CA THR A 36 -26.79 -3.62 3.21
C THR A 36 -25.36 -3.24 2.81
N MET A 37 -24.45 -4.22 2.78
CA MET A 37 -23.14 -4.10 2.15
C MET A 37 -23.30 -3.81 0.65
N PRO A 38 -22.74 -2.69 0.16
CA PRO A 38 -22.74 -2.38 -1.26
C PRO A 38 -22.00 -3.42 -2.11
N ALA A 39 -22.42 -3.59 -3.36
CA ALA A 39 -21.83 -4.58 -4.27
C ALA A 39 -20.34 -4.33 -4.57
N ASP A 40 -19.91 -3.06 -4.64
CA ASP A 40 -18.50 -2.69 -4.79
C ASP A 40 -17.67 -3.09 -3.58
N MET A 41 -18.22 -2.95 -2.38
CA MET A 41 -17.58 -3.41 -1.14
C MET A 41 -17.51 -4.94 -1.11
N LYS A 42 -18.61 -5.64 -1.41
CA LYS A 42 -18.58 -7.12 -1.46
C LYS A 42 -17.52 -7.61 -2.44
N LYS A 43 -17.48 -7.05 -3.64
CA LYS A 43 -16.46 -7.38 -4.64
C LYS A 43 -15.05 -7.10 -4.12
N PHE A 44 -14.84 -6.00 -3.40
CA PHE A 44 -13.55 -5.69 -2.79
C PHE A 44 -13.12 -6.79 -1.81
N PHE A 45 -14.02 -7.27 -0.95
CA PHE A 45 -13.74 -8.40 -0.06
C PHE A 45 -13.43 -9.68 -0.83
N ASP A 46 -14.29 -10.06 -1.79
CA ASP A 46 -14.16 -11.28 -2.58
C ASP A 46 -12.83 -11.31 -3.37
N ASP A 47 -12.51 -10.24 -4.09
CA ASP A 47 -11.30 -10.12 -4.94
C ASP A 47 -10.01 -10.27 -4.12
N ARG A 48 -10.04 -9.92 -2.83
CA ARG A 48 -8.90 -9.90 -1.91
C ARG A 48 -8.89 -11.06 -0.93
N GLY A 49 -9.91 -11.92 -0.98
CA GLY A 49 -10.07 -13.02 -0.04
C GLY A 49 -10.25 -12.55 1.41
N LEU A 50 -10.89 -11.39 1.61
CA LEU A 50 -11.17 -10.85 2.94
C LEU A 50 -12.43 -11.50 3.51
N SER A 51 -12.41 -11.80 4.81
CA SER A 51 -13.57 -12.35 5.49
C SER A 51 -14.58 -11.24 5.81
N TYR A 52 -15.84 -11.48 5.49
CA TYR A 52 -16.96 -10.71 6.00
C TYR A 52 -18.00 -11.66 6.59
N ASP A 53 -18.84 -11.16 7.47
CA ASP A 53 -19.88 -11.96 8.11
C ASP A 53 -20.92 -12.38 7.06
N THR A 54 -21.27 -13.65 7.02
CA THR A 54 -22.27 -14.20 6.08
C THR A 54 -23.44 -14.84 6.81
N LYS A 55 -23.63 -14.51 8.09
CA LYS A 55 -24.73 -15.03 8.89
C LYS A 55 -26.04 -14.57 8.25
N GLY A 56 -27.00 -15.47 8.13
CA GLY A 56 -28.25 -15.19 7.40
C GLY A 56 -28.16 -15.33 5.88
N ASN A 57 -26.98 -15.66 5.32
CA ASN A 57 -26.76 -15.85 3.89
C ASN A 57 -27.22 -14.64 3.04
N ASP A 58 -27.04 -13.44 3.58
CA ASP A 58 -27.35 -12.18 2.90
C ASP A 58 -26.14 -11.22 2.98
N THR A 59 -26.35 -10.00 2.49
CA THR A 59 -25.36 -8.92 2.59
C THR A 59 -25.86 -7.83 3.53
N LYS A 60 -26.72 -8.15 4.49
CA LYS A 60 -27.22 -7.19 5.49
C LYS A 60 -26.51 -7.44 6.79
N HIS A 61 -25.89 -6.39 7.30
CA HIS A 61 -25.09 -6.49 8.51
C HIS A 61 -25.66 -5.59 9.60
N ASN A 62 -25.90 -6.18 10.75
CA ASN A 62 -26.10 -5.45 11.99
C ASN A 62 -24.76 -4.87 12.49
N LYS A 63 -24.81 -4.18 13.64
CA LYS A 63 -23.63 -3.56 14.25
C LYS A 63 -22.44 -4.52 14.43
N ASP A 64 -22.70 -5.71 14.97
CA ASP A 64 -21.67 -6.67 15.38
C ASP A 64 -21.06 -7.35 14.16
N GLU A 65 -21.89 -7.64 13.16
CA GLU A 65 -21.46 -8.16 11.85
C GLU A 65 -20.57 -7.13 11.12
N TRP A 66 -20.90 -5.83 11.23
CA TRP A 66 -20.03 -4.76 10.76
C TRP A 66 -18.72 -4.62 11.53
N ASP A 67 -18.70 -4.90 12.84
CA ASP A 67 -17.44 -4.92 13.63
C ASP A 67 -16.50 -6.03 13.12
N PHE A 68 -17.05 -7.20 12.78
CA PHE A 68 -16.28 -8.27 12.14
C PHE A 68 -15.72 -7.85 10.77
N ASN A 69 -16.57 -7.27 9.92
CA ASN A 69 -16.18 -6.79 8.59
C ASN A 69 -15.07 -5.72 8.67
N LEU A 70 -15.21 -4.76 9.60
CA LEU A 70 -14.23 -3.71 9.85
C LEU A 70 -12.90 -4.27 10.36
N LYS A 71 -12.92 -5.30 11.20
CA LYS A 71 -11.70 -5.97 11.65
C LYS A 71 -10.94 -6.59 10.48
N SER A 72 -11.63 -7.25 9.55
CA SER A 72 -10.98 -7.82 8.36
C SER A 72 -10.36 -6.73 7.47
N LEU A 73 -11.07 -5.62 7.22
CA LEU A 73 -10.53 -4.49 6.46
C LEU A 73 -9.33 -3.84 7.15
N THR A 74 -9.37 -3.71 8.49
CA THR A 74 -8.29 -3.08 9.26
C THR A 74 -7.03 -3.97 9.25
N ASN A 75 -7.19 -5.28 9.44
CA ASN A 75 -6.08 -6.24 9.31
C ASN A 75 -5.45 -6.18 7.91
N TYR A 76 -6.28 -6.07 6.86
CA TYR A 76 -5.77 -5.93 5.49
C TYR A 76 -5.03 -4.61 5.29
N GLN A 77 -5.56 -3.49 5.82
CA GLN A 77 -4.90 -2.19 5.80
C GLN A 77 -3.50 -2.24 6.45
N GLU A 78 -3.36 -2.92 7.58
CA GLU A 78 -2.08 -3.11 8.27
C GLU A 78 -1.08 -3.92 7.42
N GLN A 79 -1.53 -5.00 6.79
CA GLN A 79 -0.69 -5.82 5.91
C GLN A 79 -0.17 -5.02 4.71
N ILE A 80 -1.02 -4.22 4.07
CA ILE A 80 -0.60 -3.35 2.97
C ILE A 80 0.34 -2.25 3.49
N GLY A 81 0.04 -1.67 4.65
CA GLY A 81 0.88 -0.69 5.35
C GLY A 81 2.33 -1.16 5.50
N SER A 82 2.50 -2.36 6.04
CA SER A 82 3.81 -3.00 6.21
C SER A 82 4.55 -3.18 4.88
N LYS A 83 3.87 -3.71 3.85
CA LYS A 83 4.46 -3.91 2.51
C LYS A 83 4.90 -2.58 1.88
N THR A 84 4.11 -1.52 1.99
CA THR A 84 4.47 -0.19 1.46
C THR A 84 5.74 0.34 2.12
N GLN A 85 5.86 0.21 3.45
CA GLN A 85 7.06 0.62 4.18
C GLN A 85 8.29 -0.17 3.71
N THR A 86 8.19 -1.50 3.58
CA THR A 86 9.28 -2.34 3.07
C THR A 86 9.70 -1.95 1.65
N LEU A 87 8.75 -1.72 0.75
CA LEU A 87 9.05 -1.28 -0.62
C LEU A 87 9.69 0.10 -0.67
N MET A 88 9.31 1.02 0.21
CA MET A 88 9.97 2.33 0.33
C MET A 88 11.41 2.21 0.79
N VAL A 89 11.70 1.31 1.76
CA VAL A 89 13.09 1.04 2.18
C VAL A 89 13.91 0.47 1.03
N TYR A 90 13.38 -0.52 0.29
CA TYR A 90 14.09 -1.06 -0.88
C TYR A 90 14.33 -0.02 -1.97
N LEU A 91 13.38 0.89 -2.20
CA LEU A 91 13.59 1.98 -3.16
C LEU A 91 14.66 2.96 -2.68
N GLN A 92 14.66 3.33 -1.39
CA GLN A 92 15.67 4.21 -0.82
C GLN A 92 17.08 3.60 -0.90
N ASP A 93 17.22 2.32 -0.58
CA ASP A 93 18.47 1.58 -0.71
C ASP A 93 18.95 1.54 -2.17
N PHE A 94 18.06 1.22 -3.11
CA PHE A 94 18.37 1.24 -4.54
C PHE A 94 18.84 2.63 -5.04
N ILE A 95 18.15 3.70 -4.63
CA ILE A 95 18.55 5.08 -4.98
C ILE A 95 19.91 5.43 -4.36
N GLY A 96 20.15 5.01 -3.11
CA GLY A 96 21.43 5.20 -2.42
C GLY A 96 22.59 4.51 -3.17
N GLN A 97 22.42 3.24 -3.52
CA GLN A 97 23.40 2.46 -4.28
C GLN A 97 23.64 3.05 -5.68
N HIS A 98 22.58 3.42 -6.40
CA HIS A 98 22.69 4.04 -7.71
C HIS A 98 23.47 5.37 -7.66
N ASN A 99 23.17 6.23 -6.69
CA ASN A 99 23.87 7.49 -6.50
C ASN A 99 25.35 7.27 -6.13
N SER A 100 25.64 6.28 -5.27
CA SER A 100 27.01 5.90 -4.93
C SER A 100 27.79 5.38 -6.15
N PHE A 101 27.16 4.54 -6.98
CA PHE A 101 27.76 4.03 -8.20
C PHE A 101 28.10 5.15 -9.20
N LEU A 102 27.18 6.07 -9.45
CA LEU A 102 27.42 7.21 -10.34
C LEU A 102 28.52 8.13 -9.82
N GLN A 103 28.56 8.38 -8.51
CA GLN A 103 29.64 9.16 -7.90
C GLN A 103 30.99 8.46 -8.08
N GLY A 104 31.07 7.15 -7.79
CA GLY A 104 32.28 6.36 -7.98
C GLY A 104 32.75 6.33 -9.44
N ALA A 105 31.83 6.17 -10.39
CA ALA A 105 32.12 6.22 -11.82
C ALA A 105 32.66 7.60 -12.25
N ASN A 106 32.05 8.69 -11.78
CA ASN A 106 32.53 10.05 -12.04
C ASN A 106 33.91 10.30 -11.44
N THR A 107 34.17 9.81 -10.22
CA THR A 107 35.51 9.87 -9.61
C THR A 107 36.54 9.09 -10.43
N ALA A 108 36.21 7.88 -10.88
CA ALA A 108 37.08 7.07 -11.71
C ALA A 108 37.39 7.75 -13.06
N ILE A 109 36.39 8.35 -13.70
CA ILE A 109 36.55 9.12 -14.94
C ILE A 109 37.43 10.36 -14.71
N SER A 110 37.20 11.09 -13.63
CA SER A 110 38.00 12.27 -13.28
C SER A 110 39.46 11.89 -13.05
N ASN A 111 39.71 10.83 -12.27
CA ASN A 111 41.06 10.32 -12.02
C ASN A 111 41.73 9.83 -13.32
N ALA A 112 41.01 9.12 -14.18
CA ALA A 112 41.51 8.69 -15.49
C ALA A 112 41.88 9.89 -16.37
N ASN A 113 41.07 10.95 -16.39
CA ASN A 113 41.36 12.18 -17.13
C ASN A 113 42.59 12.92 -16.57
N GLN A 114 42.77 12.95 -15.25
CA GLN A 114 43.99 13.50 -14.63
C GLN A 114 45.23 12.72 -15.04
N VAL A 115 45.20 11.38 -14.97
CA VAL A 115 46.30 10.51 -15.40
C VAL A 115 46.63 10.73 -16.88
N LEU A 116 45.62 10.73 -17.75
CA LEU A 116 45.81 10.99 -19.19
C LEU A 116 46.42 12.37 -19.43
N THR A 117 45.98 13.38 -18.70
CA THR A 117 46.51 14.74 -18.82
C THR A 117 47.96 14.84 -18.36
N ASN A 118 48.32 14.16 -17.27
CA ASN A 118 49.69 14.14 -16.76
C ASN A 118 50.63 13.44 -17.74
N ILE A 119 50.22 12.27 -18.27
CA ILE A 119 50.95 11.56 -19.33
C ILE A 119 51.11 12.46 -20.57
N ALA A 120 50.05 13.14 -21.01
CA ALA A 120 50.09 14.02 -22.17
C ALA A 120 51.01 15.24 -21.98
N ARG A 121 51.23 15.67 -20.74
CA ARG A 121 52.16 16.75 -20.38
C ARG A 121 53.59 16.25 -20.10
N GLY A 122 53.81 14.94 -20.10
CA GLY A 122 55.12 14.33 -19.83
C GLY A 122 55.55 14.38 -18.37
N GLN A 123 54.61 14.46 -17.42
CA GLN A 123 54.85 14.37 -15.97
C GLN A 123 54.64 12.95 -15.44
#